data_AF-A0A8T6GD49-F1
#
_entry.id   AF-A0A8T6GD49-F1
#
_cell.length_a   1.000
_cell.length_b   1.000
_cell.length_c   1.000
_cell.angle_alpha   90.00
_cell.angle_beta   90.00
_cell.angle_gamma   90.00
#
_symmetry.space_group_name_H-M   'P 1'
#
loop_
_entity.id
_entity.type
_entity.pdbx_description
1 polymer ?
#
loop_
_entity_poly.entity_id
_entity_poly.type
_entity_poly.pdbx_seq_one_letter_code
_entity_poly.pdbx_strand_id
1 'polypeptide(L)'
;MVVHFMKPALRIGVVGASVVVASAIAIGTLEPPGVGALATALAWLSAQAAGALGVSASSDGAIIEAGGFSAFVAAQCTAIDIILVFCAGVLIFPVPLKARMWALALGIPAIIALNFARIISLMLIGITFPEHFDFLHLAVSQLSMVVAAFTIWLLWLRSAYAGRWNGEALSAH
;
A
#
# COMPACT_ATOMS: atom_id res chain seq x y z
N MET A 1 28.43 23.74 -4.63
CA MET A 1 27.34 23.17 -5.47
C MET A 1 26.58 22.04 -4.75
N VAL A 2 27.27 21.06 -4.14
CA VAL A 2 26.66 19.94 -3.39
C VAL A 2 25.76 20.39 -2.22
N VAL A 3 26.20 21.41 -1.45
CA VAL A 3 25.48 21.90 -0.25
C VAL A 3 24.13 22.57 -0.56
N HIS A 4 23.94 23.11 -1.77
CA HIS A 4 22.69 23.78 -2.16
C HIS A 4 21.60 22.76 -2.56
N PHE A 5 21.99 21.64 -3.20
CA PHE A 5 21.13 20.49 -3.48
C PHE A 5 20.81 19.65 -2.24
N MET A 6 21.72 19.62 -1.25
CA MET A 6 21.56 18.87 0.00
C MET A 6 20.41 19.41 0.86
N LYS A 7 20.12 20.71 0.84
CA LYS A 7 19.07 21.32 1.68
C LYS A 7 17.64 20.84 1.34
N PRO A 8 17.20 20.80 0.06
CA PRO A 8 15.92 20.20 -0.30
C PRO A 8 15.94 18.68 -0.15
N ALA A 9 17.00 17.98 -0.55
CA ALA A 9 17.09 16.52 -0.41
C ALA A 9 17.04 16.05 1.06
N LEU A 10 17.69 16.79 1.98
CA LEU A 10 17.64 16.54 3.42
C LEU A 10 16.27 16.84 4.01
N ARG A 11 15.60 17.92 3.58
CA ARG A 11 14.21 18.22 4.01
C ARG A 11 13.24 17.15 3.54
N ILE A 12 13.40 16.68 2.31
CA ILE A 12 12.61 15.60 1.71
C ILE A 12 12.84 14.29 2.50
N GLY A 13 14.10 13.95 2.78
CA GLY A 13 14.46 12.78 3.58
C GLY A 13 13.93 12.84 5.01
N VAL A 14 14.00 13.99 5.67
CA VAL A 14 13.49 14.19 7.04
C VAL A 14 11.97 14.11 7.09
N VAL A 15 11.25 14.72 6.16
CA VAL A 15 9.77 14.65 6.09
C VAL A 15 9.29 13.23 5.77
N GLY A 16 9.93 12.55 4.81
CA GLY A 16 9.61 11.16 4.51
C GLY A 16 9.85 10.22 5.70
N ALA A 17 10.99 10.36 6.38
CA ALA A 17 11.32 9.58 7.57
C ALA A 17 10.36 9.87 8.75
N SER A 18 9.98 11.13 8.95
CA SER A 18 9.07 11.50 10.05
C SER A 18 7.62 11.06 9.79
N VAL A 19 7.15 11.01 8.53
CA VAL A 19 5.87 10.38 8.21
C VAL A 19 5.91 8.89 8.49
N VAL A 20 6.95 8.17 8.06
CA VAL A 20 7.10 6.72 8.30
C VAL A 20 7.12 6.42 9.80
N VAL A 21 7.88 7.20 10.57
CA VAL A 21 7.96 7.06 12.03
C VAL A 21 6.63 7.41 12.69
N ALA A 22 5.94 8.46 12.25
CA ALA A 22 4.63 8.84 12.79
C ALA A 22 3.56 7.78 12.48
N SER A 23 3.56 7.20 11.28
CA SER A 23 2.69 6.08 10.92
C SER A 23 2.96 4.85 11.79
N ALA A 24 4.23 4.48 11.96
CA ALA A 24 4.61 3.35 12.81
C ALA A 24 4.22 3.55 14.29
N ILE A 25 4.38 4.76 14.83
CA ILE A 25 3.99 5.11 16.20
C ILE A 25 2.46 5.13 16.36
N ALA A 26 1.74 5.71 15.38
CA ALA A 26 0.29 5.78 15.41
C ALA A 26 -0.32 4.38 15.42
N ILE A 27 0.14 3.46 14.57
CA ILE A 27 -0.41 2.11 14.49
C ILE A 27 -0.09 1.29 15.75
N GLY A 28 1.09 1.48 16.36
CA GLY A 28 1.47 0.78 17.58
C GLY A 28 0.73 1.24 18.83
N THR A 29 -0.01 2.35 18.79
CA THR A 29 -0.65 2.96 19.98
C THR A 29 -2.13 3.31 19.80
N LEU A 30 -2.58 3.54 18.56
CA LEU A 30 -3.91 4.01 18.19
C LEU A 30 -4.28 3.39 16.83
N GLU A 31 -5.05 2.31 16.81
CA GLU A 31 -5.66 1.87 15.55
C GLU A 31 -6.51 3.03 15.00
N PRO A 32 -6.24 3.52 13.77
CA PRO A 32 -7.01 4.61 13.21
C PRO A 32 -8.50 4.24 13.15
N PRO A 33 -9.41 5.20 13.43
CA PRO A 33 -10.84 4.92 13.36
C PRO A 33 -11.21 4.38 11.97
N GLY A 34 -11.82 3.20 11.94
CA GLY A 34 -12.24 2.54 10.70
C GLY A 34 -11.33 1.41 10.20
N VAL A 35 -10.13 1.20 10.77
CA VAL A 35 -9.25 0.08 10.36
C VAL A 35 -9.91 -1.28 10.61
N GLY A 36 -10.57 -1.47 11.75
CA GLY A 36 -11.31 -2.70 12.03
C GLY A 36 -12.46 -2.94 11.04
N ALA A 37 -13.18 -1.89 10.64
CA ALA A 37 -14.25 -2.00 9.64
C ALA A 37 -13.67 -2.36 8.25
N LEU A 38 -12.52 -1.79 7.89
CA LEU A 38 -11.83 -2.12 6.65
C LEU A 38 -11.29 -3.55 6.65
N ALA A 39 -10.73 -4.02 7.77
CA ALA A 39 -10.28 -5.39 7.93
C ALA A 39 -11.44 -6.38 7.77
N THR A 40 -12.58 -6.12 8.40
CA THR A 40 -13.82 -6.91 8.22
C THR A 40 -14.32 -6.89 6.78
N ALA A 41 -14.32 -5.72 6.13
CA ALA A 41 -14.72 -5.62 4.73
C ALA A 41 -13.78 -6.40 3.79
N LEU A 42 -12.47 -6.34 4.05
CA LEU A 42 -11.47 -7.11 3.30
C LEU A 42 -11.62 -8.62 3.55
N ALA A 43 -11.91 -9.03 4.78
CA ALA A 43 -12.17 -10.42 5.11
C ALA A 43 -13.37 -10.96 4.31
N TRP A 44 -14.48 -10.22 4.33
CA TRP A 44 -15.68 -10.56 3.58
C TRP A 44 -15.43 -10.62 2.07
N LEU A 45 -14.79 -9.59 1.50
CA LEU A 45 -14.46 -9.58 0.06
C LEU A 45 -13.56 -10.74 -0.34
N SER A 46 -12.58 -11.08 0.51
CA SER A 46 -11.63 -12.17 0.23
C SER A 46 -12.30 -13.53 0.30
N ALA A 47 -13.22 -13.75 1.25
CA ALA A 47 -14.04 -14.97 1.31
C ALA A 47 -14.90 -15.13 0.05
N GLN A 48 -15.56 -14.06 -0.39
CA GLN A 48 -16.35 -14.07 -1.63
C GLN A 48 -15.49 -14.38 -2.87
N ALA A 49 -14.29 -13.81 -2.94
CA ALA A 49 -13.35 -14.10 -4.02
C ALA A 49 -12.84 -15.55 -3.98
N ALA A 50 -12.59 -16.11 -2.79
CA ALA A 50 -12.26 -17.53 -2.63
C ALA A 50 -13.40 -18.43 -3.15
N GLY A 51 -14.64 -18.09 -2.79
CA GLY A 51 -15.84 -18.79 -3.25
C GLY A 51 -15.96 -18.77 -4.78
N ALA A 52 -15.67 -17.63 -5.40
CA ALA A 52 -15.65 -17.50 -6.86
C ALA A 52 -14.55 -18.37 -7.53
N LEU A 53 -13.48 -18.68 -6.80
CA LEU A 53 -12.40 -19.59 -7.23
C LEU A 53 -12.69 -21.07 -6.90
N GLY A 54 -13.87 -21.39 -6.33
CA GLY A 54 -14.28 -22.76 -6.01
C GLY A 54 -13.83 -23.26 -4.64
N VAL A 55 -13.35 -22.36 -3.76
CA VAL A 55 -12.96 -22.69 -2.39
C VAL A 55 -14.10 -22.33 -1.45
N SER A 56 -14.58 -23.30 -0.67
CA SER A 56 -15.55 -23.03 0.41
C SER A 56 -14.93 -22.08 1.42
N ALA A 57 -15.44 -20.86 1.50
CA ALA A 57 -14.94 -19.82 2.39
C ALA A 57 -16.06 -19.03 3.05
N SER A 58 -15.79 -18.56 4.27
CA SER A 58 -16.64 -17.69 5.07
C SER A 58 -15.80 -16.70 5.85
N SER A 59 -16.42 -15.63 6.33
CA SER A 59 -15.77 -14.65 7.19
C SER A 59 -16.64 -14.35 8.40
N ASP A 60 -16.02 -14.26 9.58
CA ASP A 60 -16.64 -13.75 10.79
C ASP A 60 -15.81 -12.58 11.32
N GLY A 61 -16.37 -11.37 11.26
CA GLY A 61 -15.61 -10.13 11.48
C GLY A 61 -14.37 -10.05 10.57
N ALA A 62 -13.20 -9.87 11.16
CA ALA A 62 -11.91 -9.83 10.45
C ALA A 62 -11.25 -11.21 10.31
N ILE A 63 -11.92 -12.31 10.68
CA ILE A 63 -11.42 -13.67 10.50
C ILE A 63 -11.94 -14.22 9.16
N ILE A 64 -11.06 -14.82 8.37
CA ILE A 64 -11.39 -15.54 7.14
C ILE A 64 -11.13 -17.03 7.38
N GLU A 65 -12.11 -17.86 7.02
CA GLU A 65 -11.97 -19.31 6.98
C GLU A 65 -12.16 -19.78 5.54
N ALA A 66 -11.24 -20.57 5.01
CA ALA A 66 -11.31 -21.07 3.64
C ALA A 66 -10.61 -22.43 3.53
N GLY A 67 -11.31 -23.45 3.03
CA GLY A 67 -10.69 -24.74 2.67
C GLY A 67 -9.92 -25.43 3.81
N GLY A 68 -10.31 -25.25 5.07
CA GLY A 68 -9.61 -25.80 6.24
C GLY A 68 -8.48 -24.92 6.79
N PHE A 69 -8.23 -23.76 6.18
CA PHE A 69 -7.31 -22.73 6.66
C PHE A 69 -8.09 -21.58 7.31
N SER A 70 -7.54 -20.99 8.38
CA SER A 70 -8.12 -19.83 9.07
C SER A 70 -7.05 -18.77 9.31
N ALA A 71 -7.37 -17.51 9.00
CA ALA A 71 -6.47 -16.39 9.21
C ALA A 71 -7.21 -15.13 9.67
N PHE A 72 -6.55 -14.39 10.56
CA PHE A 72 -7.00 -13.08 11.00
C PHE A 72 -6.43 -11.97 10.10
N VAL A 73 -7.31 -11.11 9.56
CA VAL A 73 -6.93 -9.94 8.78
C VAL A 73 -6.46 -8.84 9.74
N ALA A 74 -5.16 -8.81 10.00
CA ALA A 74 -4.55 -7.76 10.81
C ALA A 74 -4.63 -6.37 10.14
N ALA A 75 -4.47 -5.30 10.94
CA ALA A 75 -4.41 -3.93 10.44
C ALA A 75 -3.39 -3.75 9.30
N GLN A 76 -2.25 -4.45 9.34
CA GLN A 76 -1.22 -4.39 8.30
C GLN A 76 -1.70 -4.96 6.93
N CYS A 77 -2.77 -5.74 6.92
CA CYS A 77 -3.41 -6.25 5.71
C CYS A 77 -4.37 -5.25 5.06
N THR A 78 -4.56 -4.07 5.63
CA THR A 78 -5.46 -3.04 5.06
C THR A 78 -4.82 -2.16 3.99
N ALA A 79 -3.51 -2.31 3.75
CA ALA A 79 -2.68 -1.47 2.88
C ALA A 79 -2.55 0.01 3.30
N ILE A 80 -3.15 0.43 4.40
CA ILE A 80 -3.15 1.83 4.85
C ILE A 80 -1.73 2.37 4.97
N ASP A 81 -0.81 1.59 5.55
CA ASP A 81 0.58 2.00 5.78
C ASP A 81 1.28 2.32 4.45
N ILE A 82 1.10 1.45 3.47
CA ILE A 82 1.68 1.59 2.14
C ILE A 82 1.05 2.75 1.38
N ILE A 83 -0.26 2.97 1.53
CA ILE A 83 -0.98 4.11 0.95
C ILE A 83 -0.45 5.42 1.56
N LEU A 84 -0.26 5.49 2.88
CA LEU A 84 0.25 6.68 3.57
C LEU A 84 1.66 7.03 3.09
N VAL A 85 2.55 6.03 3.01
CA VAL A 85 3.92 6.21 2.50
C VAL A 85 3.90 6.65 1.03
N PHE A 86 3.04 6.04 0.20
CA PHE A 86 2.87 6.45 -1.20
C PHE A 86 2.39 7.89 -1.33
N CYS A 87 1.35 8.28 -0.57
CA CYS A 87 0.81 9.64 -0.55
C CYS A 87 1.89 10.65 -0.14
N ALA A 88 2.66 10.36 0.91
CA ALA A 88 3.77 11.22 1.32
C ALA A 88 4.83 11.34 0.23
N GLY A 89 5.18 10.22 -0.43
CA GLY A 89 6.09 10.19 -1.57
C GLY A 89 5.59 10.98 -2.78
N VAL A 90 4.28 11.11 -2.99
CA VAL A 90 3.71 11.96 -4.05
C VAL A 90 3.73 13.44 -3.66
N LEU A 91 3.32 13.75 -2.42
CA LEU A 91 3.13 15.12 -1.94
C LEU A 91 4.45 15.89 -1.77
N ILE A 92 5.56 15.17 -1.57
CA ILE A 92 6.86 15.77 -1.32
C ILE A 92 7.53 16.34 -2.57
N PHE A 93 7.10 15.93 -3.77
CA PHE A 93 7.68 16.41 -5.02
C PHE A 93 7.03 17.70 -5.51
N PRO A 94 7.81 18.70 -5.94
CA PRO A 94 7.32 19.98 -6.44
C PRO A 94 6.79 19.84 -7.88
N VAL A 95 5.71 19.07 -8.05
CA VAL A 95 5.04 18.86 -9.35
C VAL A 95 3.66 19.54 -9.37
N PRO A 96 3.07 19.81 -10.55
CA PRO A 96 1.74 20.43 -10.65
C PRO A 96 0.67 19.65 -9.88
N LEU A 97 -0.32 20.35 -9.30
CA LEU A 97 -1.40 19.72 -8.54
C LEU A 97 -2.12 18.65 -9.36
N LYS A 98 -2.37 18.91 -10.65
CA LYS A 98 -2.97 17.93 -11.58
C LYS A 98 -2.18 16.62 -11.60
N ALA A 99 -0.85 16.68 -11.70
CA ALA A 99 -0.01 15.49 -11.72
C ALA A 99 -0.11 14.70 -10.40
N ARG A 100 -0.18 15.40 -9.24
CA ARG A 100 -0.38 14.76 -7.93
C ARG A 100 -1.74 14.06 -7.85
N MET A 101 -2.81 14.73 -8.27
CA MET A 101 -4.15 14.16 -8.25
C MET A 101 -4.24 12.89 -9.09
N TRP A 102 -3.60 12.85 -10.26
CA TRP A 102 -3.51 11.64 -11.08
C TRP A 102 -2.67 10.53 -10.43
N ALA A 103 -1.61 10.88 -9.71
CA ALA A 103 -0.85 9.92 -8.92
C ALA A 103 -1.74 9.24 -7.88
N LEU A 104 -2.51 10.04 -7.13
CA LEU A 104 -3.37 9.54 -6.05
C LEU A 104 -4.56 8.75 -6.61
N ALA A 105 -5.22 9.28 -7.65
CA ALA A 105 -6.39 8.67 -8.27
C ALA A 105 -6.10 7.32 -8.92
N LEU A 106 -4.88 7.08 -9.42
CA LEU A 106 -4.49 5.80 -10.03
C LEU A 106 -3.70 4.92 -9.08
N GLY A 107 -2.79 5.51 -8.30
CA GLY A 107 -1.90 4.79 -7.42
C GLY A 107 -2.61 4.17 -6.22
N ILE A 108 -3.53 4.90 -5.57
CA ILE A 108 -4.25 4.37 -4.40
C ILE A 108 -5.10 3.14 -4.79
N PRO A 109 -5.95 3.19 -5.83
CA PRO A 109 -6.69 2.00 -6.26
C PRO A 109 -5.78 0.84 -6.68
N ALA A 110 -4.65 1.12 -7.34
CA ALA A 110 -3.69 0.08 -7.73
C ALA A 110 -3.09 -0.63 -6.50
N ILE A 111 -2.72 0.13 -5.45
CA ILE A 111 -2.20 -0.44 -4.20
C ILE A 111 -3.27 -1.28 -3.49
N ILE A 112 -4.51 -0.79 -3.43
CA ILE A 112 -5.63 -1.54 -2.83
C ILE A 112 -5.88 -2.85 -3.60
N ALA A 113 -5.87 -2.80 -4.93
CA ALA A 113 -6.06 -3.99 -5.77
C ALA A 113 -4.94 -5.02 -5.58
N LEU A 114 -3.68 -4.58 -5.53
CA LEU A 114 -2.54 -5.45 -5.25
C LEU A 114 -2.60 -6.05 -3.85
N ASN A 115 -3.03 -5.29 -2.86
CA ASN A 115 -3.25 -5.79 -1.51
C ASN A 115 -4.34 -6.87 -1.47
N PHE A 116 -5.43 -6.66 -2.19
CA PHE A 116 -6.49 -7.66 -2.30
C PHE A 116 -5.99 -8.97 -2.97
N ALA A 117 -5.26 -8.84 -4.08
CA ALA A 117 -4.62 -9.98 -4.74
C ALA A 117 -3.63 -10.72 -3.81
N ARG A 118 -2.89 -9.99 -2.99
CA ARG A 118 -1.98 -10.53 -1.97
C ARG A 118 -2.73 -11.39 -0.95
N ILE A 119 -3.84 -10.91 -0.41
CA ILE A 119 -4.64 -11.64 0.58
C ILE A 119 -5.16 -12.95 -0.02
N ILE A 120 -5.72 -12.91 -1.24
CA ILE A 120 -6.20 -14.12 -1.93
C ILE A 120 -5.05 -15.10 -2.17
N SER A 121 -3.90 -14.62 -2.63
CA SER A 121 -2.73 -15.46 -2.87
C SER A 121 -2.25 -16.15 -1.59
N LEU A 122 -2.16 -15.41 -0.48
CA LEU A 122 -1.76 -15.95 0.82
C LEU A 122 -2.76 -16.97 1.36
N MET A 123 -4.05 -16.77 1.13
CA MET A 123 -5.09 -17.73 1.51
C MET A 123 -4.95 -19.04 0.75
N LEU A 124 -4.75 -18.99 -0.57
CA LEU A 124 -4.51 -20.20 -1.39
C LEU A 124 -3.23 -20.92 -0.98
N ILE A 125 -2.16 -20.17 -0.69
CA ILE A 125 -0.92 -20.71 -0.15
C ILE A 125 -1.14 -21.32 1.24
N GLY A 126 -1.91 -20.70 2.12
CA GLY A 126 -2.23 -21.24 3.45
C GLY A 126 -2.98 -22.57 3.40
N ILE A 127 -3.81 -22.78 2.37
CA ILE A 127 -4.51 -24.05 2.13
C ILE A 127 -3.56 -25.12 1.57
N THR A 128 -2.66 -24.74 0.65
CA THR A 128 -1.87 -25.70 -0.14
C THR A 128 -0.48 -25.99 0.41
N PHE A 129 0.16 -25.00 1.04
CA PHE A 129 1.53 -25.01 1.58
C PHE A 129 1.59 -24.30 2.95
N PRO A 130 0.83 -24.79 3.96
CA PRO A 130 0.72 -24.13 5.26
C PRO A 130 2.08 -23.93 5.96
N GLU A 131 3.04 -24.82 5.75
CA GLU A 131 4.37 -24.74 6.35
C GLU A 131 5.21 -23.53 5.87
N HIS A 132 4.88 -22.97 4.70
CA HIS A 132 5.53 -21.78 4.16
C HIS A 132 4.75 -20.49 4.45
N PHE A 133 3.55 -20.60 5.01
CA PHE A 133 2.63 -19.48 5.18
C PHE A 133 3.28 -18.34 5.94
N ASP A 134 3.87 -18.58 7.11
CA ASP A 134 4.42 -17.52 7.97
C ASP A 134 5.54 -16.71 7.30
N PHE A 135 6.44 -17.39 6.58
CA PHE A 135 7.51 -16.72 5.84
C PHE A 135 6.95 -15.87 4.68
N LEU A 136 6.01 -16.43 3.92
CA LEU A 136 5.39 -15.74 2.79
C LEU A 136 4.52 -14.57 3.25
N HIS A 137 3.78 -14.75 4.34
CA HIS A 137 2.95 -13.75 5.00
C HIS A 137 3.78 -12.60 5.55
N LEU A 138 4.83 -12.86 6.34
CA LEU A 138 5.56 -11.79 7.04
C LEU A 138 6.61 -11.10 6.16
N ALA A 139 7.41 -11.88 5.43
CA ALA A 139 8.56 -11.33 4.71
C ALA A 139 8.22 -10.99 3.27
N VAL A 140 7.74 -11.97 2.50
CA VAL A 140 7.57 -11.82 1.05
C VAL A 140 6.40 -10.90 0.73
N SER A 141 5.28 -11.04 1.43
CA SER A 141 4.09 -10.22 1.19
C SER A 141 4.31 -8.75 1.53
N GLN A 142 5.07 -8.46 2.60
CA GLN A 142 5.40 -7.09 2.97
C GLN A 142 6.37 -6.46 1.98
N LEU A 143 7.43 -7.19 1.60
CA LEU A 143 8.40 -6.69 0.63
C LEU A 143 7.77 -6.45 -0.74
N SER A 144 6.88 -7.33 -1.20
CA SER A 144 6.22 -7.19 -2.50
C SER A 144 5.36 -5.93 -2.58
N MET A 145 4.63 -5.58 -1.50
CA MET A 145 3.84 -4.36 -1.43
C MET A 145 4.70 -3.09 -1.46
N VAL A 146 5.82 -3.07 -0.73
CA VAL A 146 6.75 -1.94 -0.75
C VAL A 146 7.34 -1.74 -2.15
N VAL A 147 7.81 -2.83 -2.77
CA VAL A 147 8.35 -2.79 -4.14
C VAL A 147 7.30 -2.33 -5.14
N ALA A 148 6.06 -2.79 -5.02
CA ALA A 148 4.98 -2.37 -5.91
C ALA A 148 4.65 -0.89 -5.77
N ALA A 149 4.49 -0.39 -4.53
CA ALA A 149 4.23 1.03 -4.29
C ALA A 149 5.37 1.92 -4.80
N PHE A 150 6.62 1.51 -4.59
CA PHE A 150 7.79 2.19 -5.11
C PHE A 150 7.81 2.18 -6.65
N THR A 151 7.45 1.07 -7.28
CA THR A 151 7.37 0.96 -8.74
C THR A 151 6.29 1.87 -9.31
N ILE A 152 5.08 1.85 -8.74
CA ILE A 152 3.98 2.75 -9.13
C ILE A 152 4.42 4.21 -9.01
N TRP A 153 5.06 4.54 -7.90
CA TRP A 153 5.59 5.88 -7.66
C TRP A 153 6.67 6.28 -8.67
N LEU A 154 7.63 5.41 -9.01
CA LEU A 154 8.64 5.67 -10.05
C LEU A 154 8.03 5.85 -11.44
N LEU A 155 7.05 5.04 -11.81
CA LEU A 155 6.34 5.15 -13.09
C LEU A 155 5.59 6.48 -13.19
N TRP A 156 4.94 6.89 -12.11
CA TRP A 156 4.34 8.21 -12.01
C TRP A 156 5.38 9.33 -12.05
N LEU A 157 6.50 9.21 -11.34
CA LEU A 157 7.56 10.22 -11.31
C LEU A 157 8.13 10.44 -12.70
N ARG A 158 8.45 9.36 -13.42
CA ARG A 158 8.85 9.41 -14.83
C ARG A 158 7.79 10.10 -15.68
N SER A 159 6.51 9.87 -15.41
CA SER A 159 5.38 10.54 -16.08
C SER A 159 5.32 12.03 -15.81
N ALA A 160 5.53 12.42 -14.56
CA ALA A 160 5.53 13.80 -14.11
C ALA A 160 6.63 14.60 -14.80
N TYR A 161 7.84 14.06 -14.88
CA TYR A 161 9.01 14.75 -15.46
C TYR A 161 9.17 14.60 -16.97
N ALA A 162 8.50 13.64 -17.61
CA ALA A 162 8.48 13.51 -19.07
C ALA A 162 7.59 14.56 -19.78
N GLY A 163 7.21 15.64 -19.11
CA GLY A 163 6.44 16.76 -19.67
C GLY A 163 4.97 16.46 -19.98
N ARG A 164 4.45 15.28 -19.61
CA ARG A 164 3.05 14.89 -19.86
C ARG A 164 2.01 15.77 -19.16
N TRP A 165 2.45 16.54 -18.17
CA TRP A 165 1.60 17.42 -17.36
C TRP A 165 1.95 18.90 -17.54
N ASN A 166 2.71 19.24 -18.59
CA ASN A 166 3.10 20.61 -18.90
C ASN A 166 1.91 21.38 -19.44
N GLY A 167 1.23 22.08 -18.53
CA GLY A 167 0.39 23.24 -18.82
C GLY A 167 1.08 24.57 -18.51
N GLU A 168 1.98 24.66 -17.52
CA GLU A 168 2.54 25.97 -17.09
C GLU A 168 3.77 25.92 -16.14
N ALA A 169 4.43 24.77 -15.96
CA ALA A 169 5.33 24.58 -14.80
C ALA A 169 6.85 24.52 -15.08
N LEU A 170 7.32 24.81 -16.30
CA LEU A 170 8.76 24.80 -16.63
C LEU A 170 9.36 26.20 -16.90
N SER A 171 8.61 27.29 -16.71
CA SER A 171 9.12 28.67 -16.92
C SER A 171 9.66 29.34 -15.65
N ALA A 172 9.72 28.65 -14.51
CA ALA A 172 10.07 29.27 -13.22
C ALA A 172 11.42 28.85 -12.62
N HIS A 173 12.30 28.19 -13.39
CA HIS A 173 13.68 27.89 -12.99
C HIS A 173 14.68 28.17 -14.11
#